data_AF-A0A939VZR8-F1
#
_entry.id   AF-A0A939VZR8-F1
#
_cell.length_a   1.000
_cell.length_b   1.000
_cell.length_c   1.000
_cell.angle_alpha   90.00
_cell.angle_beta   90.00
_cell.angle_gamma   90.00
#
_symmetry.space_group_name_H-M   'P 1'
#
loop_
_entity.id
_entity.type
_entity.pdbx_description
1 polymer ?
#
loop_
_entity_poly.entity_id
_entity_poly.type
_entity_poly.pdbx_seq_one_letter_code
_entity_poly.pdbx_strand_id
1 'polypeptide(L)'
;MSNRSLDYSQRYFVASVYRFMRNFLERHQGHLVDEDFFKPVADRIPLKTLRKIFNASAAPSIRRVVLRLDKKEKISLEGEDPDRILLRLWEHPTTNQKLRVELMKYLDSELAEFQASLKEDPAPDEQRFQELKAFFKLSDPECDLLLLSRMAEGFWACDDLRGKLSYGKFNRFASLLGIEEGTFQQISNEESRLRKLECIDEDLDFNRKLLPFLSG
;
A
#
# COMPACT_ATOMS: atom_id res chain seq x y z
N MET A 1 6.00 -12.15 12.67
CA MET A 1 4.78 -12.98 12.75
C MET A 1 4.71 -13.84 11.51
N SER A 2 4.12 -15.04 11.56
CA SER A 2 3.97 -15.87 10.35
C SER A 2 2.76 -15.41 9.56
N ASN A 3 2.81 -15.41 8.22
CA ASN A 3 1.67 -15.05 7.37
C ASN A 3 0.41 -15.91 7.64
N ARG A 4 0.59 -17.10 8.24
CA ARG A 4 -0.48 -18.01 8.67
C ARG A 4 -1.11 -17.67 10.03
N SER A 5 -0.52 -16.76 10.81
CA SER A 5 -1.06 -16.37 12.13
C SER A 5 -2.00 -15.16 12.06
N LEU A 6 -2.19 -14.57 10.89
CA LEU A 6 -3.16 -13.50 10.66
C LEU A 6 -4.56 -14.12 10.45
N ASP A 7 -5.60 -13.41 10.85
CA ASP A 7 -6.96 -13.80 10.49
C ASP A 7 -7.16 -13.71 8.96
N TYR A 8 -8.21 -14.36 8.49
CA TYR A 8 -8.55 -14.50 7.07
C TYR A 8 -8.61 -13.17 6.33
N SER A 9 -9.34 -12.21 6.89
CA SER A 9 -9.57 -10.88 6.35
C SER A 9 -8.29 -10.05 6.30
N GLN A 10 -7.45 -10.16 7.33
CA GLN A 10 -6.14 -9.50 7.38
C GLN A 10 -5.20 -10.02 6.31
N ARG A 11 -5.19 -11.33 6.01
CA ARG A 11 -4.34 -11.86 4.92
C ARG A 11 -4.71 -11.26 3.57
N TYR A 12 -6.02 -11.13 3.29
CA TYR A 12 -6.50 -10.48 2.08
C TYR A 12 -6.06 -9.02 2.00
N PHE A 13 -6.32 -8.21 3.03
CA PHE A 13 -5.91 -6.80 3.02
C PHE A 13 -4.40 -6.60 2.96
N VAL A 14 -3.61 -7.42 3.65
CA VAL A 14 -2.14 -7.37 3.53
C VAL A 14 -1.69 -7.67 2.11
N ALA A 15 -2.23 -8.73 1.49
CA ALA A 15 -1.90 -9.07 0.10
C ALA A 15 -2.28 -7.93 -0.86
N SER A 16 -3.45 -7.34 -0.69
CA SER A 16 -3.90 -6.20 -1.50
C SER A 16 -3.01 -4.97 -1.34
N VAL A 17 -2.64 -4.63 -0.10
CA VAL A 17 -1.68 -3.55 0.18
C VAL A 17 -0.33 -3.82 -0.45
N TYR A 18 0.20 -5.05 -0.35
CA TYR A 18 1.51 -5.37 -0.93
C TYR A 18 1.49 -5.25 -2.45
N ARG A 19 0.39 -5.69 -3.10
CA ARG A 19 0.18 -5.51 -4.54
C ARG A 19 0.15 -4.04 -4.91
N PHE A 20 -0.63 -3.23 -4.19
CA PHE A 20 -0.75 -1.81 -4.46
C PHE A 20 0.56 -1.06 -4.22
N MET A 21 1.24 -1.34 -3.11
CA MET A 21 2.56 -0.78 -2.81
C MET A 21 3.57 -1.16 -3.89
N ARG A 22 3.58 -2.42 -4.36
CA ARG A 22 4.46 -2.85 -5.45
C ARG A 22 4.22 -2.06 -6.73
N ASN A 23 2.97 -1.84 -7.11
CA ASN A 23 2.63 -1.00 -8.27
C ASN A 23 3.06 0.46 -8.07
N PHE A 24 2.87 0.98 -6.86
CA PHE A 24 3.29 2.33 -6.51
C PHE A 24 4.79 2.54 -6.63
N LEU A 25 5.59 1.59 -6.10
CA LEU A 25 7.06 1.63 -6.19
C LEU A 25 7.56 1.60 -7.64
N GLU A 26 6.82 0.95 -8.55
CA GLU A 26 7.16 0.86 -9.96
C GLU A 26 6.85 2.17 -10.73
N ARG A 27 5.77 2.87 -10.36
CA ARG A 27 5.18 3.91 -11.20
C ARG A 27 5.28 5.33 -10.65
N HIS A 28 5.20 5.49 -9.34
CA HIS A 28 5.15 6.82 -8.74
C HIS A 28 6.54 7.46 -8.70
N GLN A 29 6.64 8.74 -9.05
CA GLN A 29 7.91 9.50 -9.08
C GLN A 29 7.91 10.73 -8.17
N GLY A 30 6.99 10.80 -7.21
CA GLY A 30 6.81 11.95 -6.33
C GLY A 30 7.22 11.74 -4.88
N HIS A 31 7.01 12.80 -4.09
CA HIS A 31 7.19 12.82 -2.65
C HIS A 31 5.96 12.26 -1.94
N LEU A 32 6.19 11.71 -0.75
CA LEU A 32 5.14 11.32 0.18
C LEU A 32 4.98 12.41 1.24
N VAL A 33 3.75 12.67 1.66
CA VAL A 33 3.44 13.72 2.65
C VAL A 33 3.32 13.12 4.04
N ASP A 34 2.74 11.92 4.13
CA ASP A 34 2.47 11.25 5.39
C ASP A 34 3.63 10.36 5.83
N GLU A 35 3.96 10.42 7.12
CA GLU A 35 4.97 9.56 7.73
C GLU A 35 4.53 8.09 7.78
N ASP A 36 3.22 7.83 7.82
CA ASP A 36 2.62 6.49 7.96
C ASP A 36 2.39 5.76 6.62
N PHE A 37 2.92 6.28 5.50
CA PHE A 37 2.67 5.69 4.18
C PHE A 37 3.16 4.24 4.06
N PHE A 38 4.34 3.90 4.60
CA PHE A 38 4.85 2.52 4.55
C PHE A 38 4.40 1.67 5.73
N LYS A 39 3.66 2.23 6.70
CA LYS A 39 3.21 1.55 7.94
C LYS A 39 2.73 0.12 7.74
N PRO A 40 1.81 -0.18 6.80
CA PRO A 40 1.30 -1.55 6.65
C PRO A 40 2.37 -2.60 6.33
N VAL A 41 3.43 -2.20 5.62
CA VAL A 41 4.60 -3.01 5.28
C VAL A 41 5.64 -2.97 6.41
N ALA A 42 5.87 -1.79 6.97
CA ALA A 42 6.82 -1.53 8.05
C ALA A 42 6.49 -2.33 9.33
N ASP A 43 5.21 -2.46 9.67
CA ASP A 43 4.75 -3.22 10.84
C ASP A 43 5.02 -4.74 10.71
N ARG A 44 5.22 -5.22 9.49
CA ARG A 44 5.32 -6.65 9.16
C ARG A 44 6.71 -7.08 8.73
N ILE A 45 7.52 -6.17 8.22
CA ILE A 45 8.86 -6.50 7.72
C ILE A 45 9.75 -6.98 8.87
N PRO A 46 10.31 -8.20 8.81
CA PRO A 46 11.24 -8.65 9.84
C PRO A 46 12.49 -7.77 9.87
N LEU A 47 13.01 -7.46 11.07
CA LEU A 47 14.21 -6.61 11.23
C LEU A 47 15.41 -7.11 10.40
N LYS A 48 15.57 -8.42 10.26
CA LYS A 48 16.61 -9.04 9.41
C LYS A 48 16.43 -8.66 7.94
N THR A 49 15.19 -8.63 7.45
CA THR A 49 14.85 -8.27 6.07
C THR A 49 14.99 -6.77 5.87
N LEU A 50 14.49 -5.94 6.79
CA LEU A 50 14.69 -4.48 6.76
C LEU A 50 16.18 -4.13 6.71
N ARG A 51 17.01 -4.80 7.51
CA ARG A 51 18.47 -4.61 7.51
C ARG A 51 19.10 -4.96 6.16
N LYS A 52 18.61 -6.00 5.47
CA LYS A 52 19.08 -6.34 4.11
C LYS A 52 18.71 -5.25 3.11
N ILE A 53 17.45 -4.80 3.09
CA ILE A 53 16.96 -3.73 2.21
C ILE A 53 17.77 -2.46 2.48
N PHE A 54 17.83 -1.98 3.73
CA PHE A 54 18.59 -0.80 4.13
C PHE A 54 20.06 -0.86 3.67
N ASN A 55 20.69 -2.02 3.83
CA ASN A 55 22.08 -2.20 3.42
C ASN A 55 22.25 -2.20 1.90
N ALA A 56 21.33 -2.80 1.15
CA ALA A 56 21.37 -2.81 -0.30
C ALA A 56 21.03 -1.44 -0.91
N SER A 57 20.15 -0.67 -0.25
CA SER A 57 19.69 0.63 -0.74
C SER A 57 20.70 1.76 -0.56
N ALA A 58 21.56 1.69 0.45
CA ALA A 58 22.43 2.80 0.84
C ALA A 58 23.89 2.36 1.11
N ALA A 59 24.84 3.21 0.75
CA ALA A 59 26.24 3.08 1.17
C ALA A 59 26.40 3.45 2.67
N PRO A 60 27.46 3.02 3.38
CA PRO A 60 27.62 3.29 4.81
C PRO A 60 27.53 4.77 5.21
N SER A 61 28.05 5.68 4.38
CA SER A 61 27.94 7.12 4.62
C SER A 61 26.49 7.61 4.57
N ILE A 62 25.71 7.14 3.59
CA ILE A 62 24.29 7.49 3.45
C ILE A 62 23.45 6.85 4.55
N ARG A 63 23.77 5.61 4.96
CA ARG A 63 23.10 4.95 6.10
C ARG A 63 23.19 5.79 7.38
N ARG A 64 24.36 6.41 7.64
CA ARG A 64 24.53 7.35 8.76
C ARG A 64 23.63 8.57 8.63
N VAL A 65 23.51 9.14 7.44
CA VAL A 65 22.62 10.28 7.17
C VAL A 65 21.15 9.89 7.42
N VAL A 66 20.71 8.75 6.88
CA VAL A 66 19.34 8.23 7.06
C VAL A 66 19.03 8.00 8.53
N LEU A 67 19.99 7.49 9.29
CA LEU A 67 19.84 7.25 10.73
C LEU A 67 20.17 8.47 11.60
N ARG A 68 20.51 9.62 10.99
CA ARG A 68 20.89 10.85 11.70
C ARG A 68 22.01 10.64 12.74
N LEU A 69 22.98 9.81 12.39
CA LEU A 69 24.07 9.39 13.28
C LEU A 69 25.30 10.31 13.20
N ASP A 70 25.90 10.58 14.36
CA ASP A 70 27.19 11.24 14.49
C ASP A 70 28.36 10.32 14.09
N LYS A 71 29.50 10.90 13.69
CA LYS A 71 30.66 10.17 13.11
C LYS A 71 31.11 8.94 13.90
N LYS A 72 30.97 8.92 15.22
CA LYS A 72 31.41 7.81 16.09
C LYS A 72 30.34 6.77 16.40
N GLU A 73 29.07 7.04 16.10
CA GLU A 73 27.97 6.14 16.42
C GLU A 73 27.94 4.93 15.48
N LYS A 74 27.54 3.77 16.02
CA LYS A 74 27.43 2.53 15.25
C LYS A 74 26.15 2.55 14.42
N ILE A 75 26.23 2.16 13.16
CA ILE A 75 25.06 1.94 12.31
C ILE A 75 24.28 0.74 12.85
N SER A 76 23.10 1.00 13.44
CA SER A 76 22.16 -0.01 13.92
C SER A 76 20.74 0.39 13.54
N LEU A 77 19.88 -0.62 13.34
CA LEU A 77 18.43 -0.43 13.17
C LEU A 77 17.67 -0.82 14.45
N GLU A 78 18.38 -1.16 15.53
CA GLU A 78 17.76 -1.52 16.79
C GLU A 78 17.16 -0.27 17.45
N GLY A 79 15.86 -0.32 17.75
CA GLY A 79 15.12 0.83 18.29
C GLY A 79 14.69 1.86 17.25
N GLU A 80 15.05 1.66 15.97
CA GLU A 80 14.58 2.51 14.87
C GLU A 80 13.20 2.06 14.40
N ASP A 81 12.36 3.03 14.04
CA ASP A 81 11.04 2.80 13.45
C ASP A 81 11.19 2.42 11.96
N PRO A 82 10.81 1.19 11.55
CA PRO A 82 10.93 0.74 10.18
C PRO A 82 10.27 1.67 9.16
N ASP A 83 9.13 2.28 9.50
CA ASP A 83 8.36 3.13 8.58
C ASP A 83 9.17 4.38 8.23
N ARG A 84 9.68 5.05 9.26
CA ARG A 84 10.58 6.20 9.12
C ARG A 84 11.85 5.88 8.35
N ILE A 85 12.40 4.67 8.50
CA ILE A 85 13.56 4.25 7.71
C ILE A 85 13.20 4.14 6.23
N LEU A 86 12.07 3.48 5.91
CA LEU A 86 11.60 3.34 4.53
C LEU A 86 11.30 4.70 3.89
N LEU A 87 10.62 5.58 4.62
CA LEU A 87 10.33 6.95 4.17
C LEU A 87 11.60 7.76 3.92
N ARG A 88 12.59 7.73 4.83
CA ARG A 88 13.85 8.46 4.64
C ARG A 88 14.65 7.93 3.46
N LEU A 89 14.65 6.61 3.24
CA LEU A 89 15.27 6.01 2.05
C LEU A 89 14.52 6.40 0.77
N TRP A 90 13.20 6.57 0.84
CA TRP A 90 12.37 7.02 -0.28
C TRP A 90 12.68 8.49 -0.61
N GLU A 91 12.67 9.37 0.36
CA GLU A 91 12.88 10.82 0.16
C GLU A 91 14.32 11.17 -0.21
N HIS A 92 15.29 10.29 0.05
CA HIS A 92 16.68 10.55 -0.27
C HIS A 92 17.03 10.16 -1.73
N PRO A 93 17.47 11.12 -2.58
CA PRO A 93 17.61 10.91 -4.03
C PRO A 93 18.55 9.75 -4.44
N THR A 94 19.61 9.50 -3.66
CA THR A 94 20.59 8.45 -3.99
C THR A 94 20.15 7.04 -3.57
N THR A 95 19.13 6.91 -2.72
CA THR A 95 18.68 5.63 -2.19
C THR A 95 17.34 5.21 -2.76
N ASN A 96 16.49 6.17 -3.15
CA ASN A 96 15.12 5.94 -3.62
C ASN A 96 15.02 4.79 -4.64
N GLN A 97 15.78 4.87 -5.73
CA GLN A 97 15.70 3.85 -6.79
C GLN A 97 16.11 2.45 -6.30
N LYS A 98 17.13 2.38 -5.44
CA LYS A 98 17.58 1.09 -4.89
C LYS A 98 16.62 0.57 -3.82
N LEU A 99 16.01 1.45 -3.02
CA LEU A 99 14.92 1.09 -2.11
C LEU A 99 13.78 0.45 -2.90
N ARG A 100 13.31 1.09 -3.98
CA ARG A 100 12.22 0.56 -4.81
C ARG A 100 12.50 -0.86 -5.28
N VAL A 101 13.67 -1.09 -5.87
CA VAL A 101 14.05 -2.42 -6.37
C VAL A 101 14.08 -3.47 -5.25
N GLU A 102 14.71 -3.17 -4.12
CA GLU A 102 14.86 -4.14 -3.04
C GLU A 102 13.56 -4.38 -2.26
N LEU A 103 12.74 -3.34 -2.10
CA LEU A 103 11.43 -3.46 -1.47
C LEU A 103 10.44 -4.20 -2.37
N MET A 104 10.44 -3.95 -3.69
CA MET A 104 9.62 -4.73 -4.63
C MET A 104 9.97 -6.22 -4.58
N LYS A 105 11.26 -6.60 -4.54
CA LYS A 105 11.66 -8.02 -4.39
C LYS A 105 11.09 -8.65 -3.12
N TYR A 106 11.10 -7.91 -2.01
CA TYR A 106 10.50 -8.37 -0.77
C TYR A 106 8.98 -8.55 -0.92
N LEU A 107 8.29 -7.54 -1.45
CA LEU A 107 6.84 -7.58 -1.66
C LEU A 107 6.42 -8.71 -2.60
N ASP A 108 7.12 -8.92 -3.71
CA ASP A 108 6.84 -10.00 -4.67
C ASP A 108 6.97 -11.39 -4.02
N SER A 109 7.98 -11.58 -3.17
CA SER A 109 8.18 -12.84 -2.42
C SER A 109 7.03 -13.09 -1.44
N GLU A 110 6.66 -12.09 -0.65
CA GLU A 110 5.57 -12.22 0.34
C GLU A 110 4.20 -12.36 -0.34
N LEU A 111 3.97 -11.65 -1.44
CA LEU A 111 2.75 -11.78 -2.24
C LEU A 111 2.55 -13.21 -2.73
N ALA A 112 3.61 -13.88 -3.20
CA ALA A 112 3.53 -15.26 -3.64
C ALA A 112 3.10 -16.19 -2.49
N GLU A 113 3.61 -15.96 -1.28
CA GLU A 113 3.20 -16.72 -0.07
C GLU A 113 1.74 -16.44 0.32
N PHE A 114 1.32 -15.18 0.32
CA PHE A 114 -0.07 -14.82 0.62
C PHE A 114 -1.05 -15.40 -0.40
N GLN A 115 -0.71 -15.35 -1.69
CA GLN A 115 -1.55 -15.92 -2.75
C GLN A 115 -1.67 -17.44 -2.63
N ALA A 116 -0.57 -18.15 -2.30
CA ALA A 116 -0.64 -19.58 -2.02
C ALA A 116 -1.55 -19.85 -0.82
N SER A 117 -1.41 -19.07 0.25
CA SER A 117 -2.22 -19.21 1.46
C SER A 117 -3.70 -18.90 1.27
N LEU A 118 -4.05 -17.92 0.44
CA LEU A 118 -5.45 -17.53 0.16
C LEU A 118 -6.14 -18.52 -0.80
N LYS A 119 -5.39 -19.21 -1.67
CA LYS A 119 -5.93 -20.28 -2.49
C LYS A 119 -6.35 -21.50 -1.68
N GLU A 120 -5.58 -21.83 -0.64
CA GLU A 120 -5.89 -22.93 0.27
C GLU A 120 -7.07 -22.60 1.18
N ASP A 121 -7.17 -21.35 1.65
CA ASP A 121 -8.19 -20.92 2.60
C ASP A 121 -8.64 -19.48 2.30
N PRO A 122 -9.64 -19.31 1.38
CA PRO A 122 -10.09 -18.01 0.89
C PRO A 122 -10.64 -17.10 1.99
N ALA A 123 -10.36 -15.80 1.89
CA ALA A 123 -10.85 -14.83 2.86
C ALA A 123 -12.34 -14.50 2.61
N PRO A 124 -13.19 -14.43 3.67
CA PRO A 124 -14.58 -13.98 3.53
C PRO A 124 -14.69 -12.59 2.89
N ASP A 125 -13.79 -11.67 3.24
CA ASP A 125 -13.74 -10.33 2.65
C ASP A 125 -13.49 -10.38 1.14
N GLU A 126 -12.60 -11.26 0.67
CA GLU A 126 -12.37 -11.44 -0.77
C GLU A 126 -13.65 -11.87 -1.48
N GLN A 127 -14.39 -12.82 -0.91
CA GLN A 127 -15.67 -13.28 -1.46
C GLN A 127 -16.70 -12.15 -1.50
N ARG A 128 -16.82 -11.36 -0.43
CA ARG A 128 -17.73 -10.20 -0.36
C ARG A 128 -17.38 -9.13 -1.40
N PHE A 129 -16.10 -8.88 -1.65
CA PHE A 129 -15.68 -7.99 -2.73
C PHE A 129 -16.03 -8.56 -4.12
N GLN A 130 -15.88 -9.87 -4.33
CA GLN A 130 -16.33 -10.51 -5.57
C GLN A 130 -17.86 -10.46 -5.76
N GLU A 131 -18.62 -10.60 -4.68
CA GLU A 131 -20.07 -10.46 -4.69
C GLU A 131 -20.49 -9.02 -5.05
N LEU A 132 -19.89 -8.00 -4.44
CA LEU A 132 -20.12 -6.60 -4.82
C LEU A 132 -19.75 -6.35 -6.28
N LYS A 133 -18.61 -6.86 -6.72
CA LYS A 133 -18.18 -6.77 -8.12
C LYS A 133 -19.21 -7.36 -9.06
N ALA A 134 -19.76 -8.54 -8.76
CA ALA A 134 -20.78 -9.18 -9.57
C ALA A 134 -22.11 -8.42 -9.54
N PHE A 135 -22.57 -8.03 -8.34
CA PHE A 135 -23.85 -7.35 -8.13
C PHE A 135 -23.89 -5.97 -8.82
N PHE A 136 -22.84 -5.18 -8.62
CA PHE A 136 -22.69 -3.86 -9.23
C PHE A 136 -22.07 -3.91 -10.63
N LYS A 137 -21.71 -5.10 -11.14
CA LYS A 137 -21.06 -5.29 -12.44
C LYS A 137 -19.78 -4.46 -12.61
N LEU A 138 -19.00 -4.33 -11.52
CA LEU A 138 -17.74 -3.60 -11.51
C LEU A 138 -16.70 -4.33 -12.38
N SER A 139 -15.91 -3.55 -13.11
CA SER A 139 -14.66 -4.00 -13.71
C SER A 139 -13.60 -4.27 -12.65
N ASP A 140 -12.52 -4.97 -13.02
CA ASP A 140 -11.40 -5.21 -12.09
C ASP A 140 -10.80 -3.91 -11.52
N PRO A 141 -10.52 -2.87 -12.34
CA PRO A 141 -10.01 -1.61 -11.80
C PRO A 141 -11.00 -0.88 -10.88
N GLU A 142 -12.30 -0.96 -11.14
CA GLU A 142 -13.32 -0.39 -10.26
C GLU A 142 -13.37 -1.12 -8.91
N CYS A 143 -13.30 -2.46 -8.93
CA CYS A 143 -13.25 -3.25 -7.71
C CYS A 143 -11.98 -2.97 -6.90
N ASP A 144 -10.83 -2.84 -7.56
CA ASP A 144 -9.57 -2.49 -6.91
C ASP A 144 -9.57 -1.07 -6.34
N LEU A 145 -10.20 -0.09 -7.03
CA LEU A 145 -10.41 1.26 -6.50
C LEU A 145 -11.30 1.23 -5.25
N LEU A 146 -12.39 0.47 -5.27
CA LEU A 146 -13.26 0.32 -4.11
C LEU A 146 -12.49 -0.29 -2.91
N LEU A 147 -11.67 -1.31 -3.16
CA LEU A 147 -10.84 -1.95 -2.16
C LEU A 147 -9.76 -1.01 -1.60
N LEU A 148 -9.07 -0.25 -2.46
CA LEU A 148 -8.08 0.73 -2.04
C LEU A 148 -8.72 1.80 -1.14
N SER A 149 -9.89 2.31 -1.54
CA SER A 149 -10.65 3.30 -0.76
C SER A 149 -11.08 2.74 0.60
N ARG A 150 -11.56 1.49 0.64
CA ARG A 150 -11.91 0.78 1.88
C ARG A 150 -10.71 0.61 2.81
N MET A 151 -9.54 0.31 2.26
CA MET A 151 -8.32 0.17 3.05
C MET A 151 -7.84 1.52 3.59
N ALA A 152 -7.89 2.58 2.79
CA ALA A 152 -7.54 3.94 3.22
C ALA A 152 -8.34 4.40 4.44
N GLU A 153 -9.59 3.94 4.59
CA GLU A 153 -10.45 4.30 5.71
C GLU A 153 -9.97 3.79 7.09
N GLY A 154 -9.15 2.73 7.14
CA GLY A 154 -8.71 2.19 8.43
C GLY A 154 -7.55 1.20 8.42
N PHE A 155 -7.39 0.38 7.38
CA PHE A 155 -6.29 -0.59 7.31
C PHE A 155 -4.96 0.08 6.91
N TRP A 156 -5.03 0.99 5.95
CA TRP A 156 -3.94 1.85 5.50
C TRP A 156 -4.33 3.30 5.74
N ALA A 157 -4.57 3.63 7.01
CA ALA A 157 -5.01 4.94 7.46
C ALA A 157 -3.88 5.97 7.28
N CYS A 158 -3.77 6.50 6.07
CA CYS A 158 -2.74 7.43 5.65
C CYS A 158 -3.40 8.62 4.94
N ASP A 159 -2.95 9.83 5.28
CA ASP A 159 -3.46 11.10 4.79
C ASP A 159 -3.06 11.36 3.33
N ASP A 160 -2.03 10.69 2.81
CA ASP A 160 -1.76 10.66 1.36
C ASP A 160 -2.89 9.97 0.55
N LEU A 161 -3.72 9.16 1.24
CA LEU A 161 -4.80 8.37 0.65
C LEU A 161 -6.21 8.84 1.04
N ARG A 162 -6.35 9.84 1.92
CA ARG A 162 -7.64 10.32 2.44
C ARG A 162 -7.83 11.81 2.24
N GLY A 163 -9.07 12.27 2.42
CA GLY A 163 -9.41 13.68 2.38
C GLY A 163 -9.41 14.23 0.95
N LYS A 164 -9.38 15.56 0.84
CA LYS A 164 -9.72 16.26 -0.40
C LYS A 164 -8.94 15.76 -1.63
N LEU A 165 -9.66 15.46 -2.71
CA LEU A 165 -9.04 15.09 -3.98
C LEU A 165 -8.15 16.21 -4.50
N SER A 166 -6.88 15.88 -4.66
CA SER A 166 -5.86 16.71 -5.28
C SER A 166 -5.23 15.95 -6.44
N TYR A 167 -4.53 16.66 -7.33
CA TYR A 167 -3.76 16.01 -8.39
C TYR A 167 -2.74 15.00 -7.82
N GLY A 168 -2.14 15.31 -6.67
CA GLY A 168 -1.23 14.40 -5.95
C GLY A 168 -1.93 13.11 -5.51
N LYS A 169 -3.08 13.20 -4.81
CA LYS A 169 -3.88 12.04 -4.41
C LYS A 169 -4.30 11.21 -5.63
N PHE A 170 -4.76 11.88 -6.69
CA PHE A 170 -5.16 11.24 -7.94
C PHE A 170 -4.03 10.41 -8.57
N ASN A 171 -2.84 10.99 -8.72
CA ASN A 171 -1.68 10.29 -9.28
C ASN A 171 -1.23 9.12 -8.39
N ARG A 172 -1.29 9.27 -7.07
CA ARG A 172 -0.96 8.19 -6.12
C ARG A 172 -1.94 7.02 -6.25
N PHE A 173 -3.25 7.28 -6.32
CA PHE A 173 -4.25 6.23 -6.52
C PHE A 173 -4.04 5.50 -7.86
N ALA A 174 -3.85 6.24 -8.97
CA ALA A 174 -3.55 5.61 -10.26
C ALA A 174 -2.30 4.72 -10.19
N SER A 175 -1.26 5.18 -9.50
CA SER A 175 -0.01 4.44 -9.29
C SER A 175 -0.21 3.18 -8.44
N LEU A 176 -0.95 3.28 -7.34
CA LEU A 176 -1.29 2.14 -6.45
C LEU A 176 -2.12 1.09 -7.18
N LEU A 177 -3.10 1.52 -7.97
CA LEU A 177 -3.93 0.63 -8.80
C LEU A 177 -3.15 0.02 -9.96
N GLY A 178 -1.98 0.55 -10.31
CA GLY A 178 -1.23 0.05 -11.45
C GLY A 178 -1.95 0.30 -12.78
N ILE A 179 -2.61 1.46 -12.92
CA ILE A 179 -3.26 1.88 -14.16
C ILE A 179 -2.80 3.27 -14.60
N GLU A 180 -3.09 3.63 -15.85
CA GLU A 180 -2.83 4.97 -16.38
C GLU A 180 -3.84 6.00 -15.85
N GLU A 181 -3.45 7.26 -15.77
CA GLU A 181 -4.31 8.37 -15.31
C GLU A 181 -5.61 8.49 -16.13
N GLY A 182 -5.55 8.23 -17.44
CA GLY A 182 -6.75 8.25 -18.30
C GLY A 182 -7.78 7.17 -17.91
N THR A 183 -7.31 5.94 -17.68
CA THR A 183 -8.15 4.84 -17.18
C THR A 183 -8.68 5.14 -15.79
N PHE A 184 -7.83 5.70 -14.92
CA PHE A 184 -8.25 6.09 -13.58
C PHE A 184 -9.33 7.17 -13.60
N GLN A 185 -9.19 8.19 -14.46
CA GLN A 185 -10.20 9.23 -14.67
C GLN A 185 -11.55 8.63 -15.11
N GLN A 186 -11.54 7.61 -15.96
CA GLN A 186 -12.78 6.97 -16.43
C GLN A 186 -13.54 6.25 -15.31
N ILE A 187 -12.84 5.60 -14.38
CA ILE A 187 -13.47 4.86 -13.28
C ILE A 187 -13.75 5.71 -12.04
N SER A 188 -13.19 6.92 -11.96
CA SER A 188 -13.28 7.79 -10.79
C SER A 188 -14.04 9.10 -11.00
N ASN A 189 -14.46 9.44 -12.24
CA ASN A 189 -15.24 10.66 -12.51
C ASN A 189 -16.67 10.61 -11.94
N GLU A 190 -17.35 11.75 -11.95
CA GLU A 190 -18.74 11.94 -11.48
C GLU A 190 -19.75 10.97 -12.11
N GLU A 191 -19.55 10.61 -13.37
CA GLU A 191 -20.41 9.70 -14.12
C GLU A 191 -20.05 8.23 -13.94
N SER A 192 -18.99 7.93 -13.18
CA SER A 192 -18.50 6.58 -12.98
C SER A 192 -19.47 5.76 -12.15
N ARG A 193 -19.44 4.44 -12.37
CA ARG A 193 -20.36 3.52 -11.72
C ARG A 193 -20.22 3.56 -10.20
N LEU A 194 -18.99 3.63 -9.69
CA LEU A 194 -18.72 3.67 -8.26
C LEU A 194 -19.33 4.91 -7.59
N ARG A 195 -19.34 6.07 -8.26
CA ARG A 195 -19.99 7.28 -7.72
C ARG A 195 -21.51 7.22 -7.85
N LYS A 196 -22.04 6.77 -9.00
CA LYS A 196 -23.50 6.60 -9.22
C LYS A 196 -24.16 5.62 -8.25
N LEU A 197 -23.42 4.62 -7.80
CA LEU A 197 -23.87 3.64 -6.80
C LEU A 197 -23.53 4.05 -5.36
N GLU A 198 -23.03 5.27 -5.17
CA GLU A 198 -22.58 5.80 -3.87
C GLU A 198 -21.54 4.88 -3.18
N CYS A 199 -20.69 4.17 -3.91
CA CYS A 199 -19.65 3.33 -3.31
C CYS A 199 -18.46 4.15 -2.80
N ILE A 200 -18.16 5.25 -3.49
CA ILE A 200 -17.14 6.24 -3.13
C ILE A 200 -17.70 7.66 -3.36
N ASP A 201 -17.17 8.65 -2.67
CA ASP A 201 -17.57 10.05 -2.81
C ASP A 201 -16.73 10.84 -3.84
N GLU A 202 -16.92 12.16 -3.88
CA GLU A 202 -16.19 13.06 -4.78
C GLU A 202 -14.69 13.12 -4.50
N ASP A 203 -14.31 12.83 -3.26
CA ASP A 203 -12.93 12.78 -2.80
C ASP A 203 -12.30 11.40 -2.95
N LEU A 204 -13.06 10.41 -3.46
CA LEU A 204 -12.69 9.00 -3.57
C LEU A 204 -12.62 8.28 -2.21
N ASP A 205 -13.22 8.85 -1.18
CA ASP A 205 -13.30 8.22 0.12
C ASP A 205 -14.45 7.19 0.12
N PHE A 206 -14.25 6.10 0.87
CA PHE A 206 -15.16 4.96 0.89
C PHE A 206 -16.49 5.28 1.57
N ASN A 207 -17.62 4.84 1.00
CA ASN A 207 -18.91 4.98 1.66
C ASN A 207 -19.09 3.95 2.78
N ARG A 208 -19.03 4.43 4.02
CA ARG A 208 -19.20 3.64 5.25
C ARG A 208 -20.50 2.83 5.32
N LYS A 209 -21.54 3.21 4.58
CA LYS A 209 -22.79 2.44 4.51
C LYS A 209 -22.61 1.03 3.94
N LEU A 210 -21.51 0.78 3.23
CA LEU A 210 -21.15 -0.55 2.73
C LEU A 210 -20.42 -1.42 3.78
N LEU A 211 -19.98 -0.86 4.91
CA LEU A 211 -19.24 -1.61 5.93
C LEU A 211 -20.02 -2.79 6.53
N PRO A 212 -21.33 -2.69 6.85
CA PRO A 212 -22.08 -3.82 7.38
C PRO A 212 -22.05 -5.03 6.42
N PHE A 213 -22.21 -4.79 5.12
CA PHE A 213 -22.13 -5.85 4.11
C PHE A 213 -20.73 -6.48 4.06
N LEU A 214 -19.67 -5.65 4.04
CA LEU A 214 -18.29 -6.13 3.98
C LEU A 214 -17.83 -6.84 5.27
N SER A 215 -18.41 -6.50 6.42
CA SER A 215 -17.99 -7.03 7.72
C SER A 215 -18.78 -8.28 8.13
N GLY A 216 -19.99 -8.48 7.59
CA GLY A 216 -20.88 -9.58 7.92
C GLY A 216 -21.89 -9.20 8.99
#